data_AF-A0A2N2N5W4-F1
#
_entry.id   AF-A0A2N2N5W4-F1
#
_cell.length_a   1.000
_cell.length_b   1.000
_cell.length_c   1.000
_cell.angle_alpha   90.00
_cell.angle_beta   90.00
_cell.angle_gamma   90.00
#
_symmetry.space_group_name_H-M   'P 1'
#
loop_
_entity.id
_entity.type
_entity.pdbx_description
1 polymer ?
#
loop_
_entity_poly.entity_id
_entity_poly.type
_entity_poly.pdbx_seq_one_letter_code
_entity_poly.pdbx_strand_id
1 'polypeptide(L)' 'MNTKQALQKIENSLKVINTLAYRNRIALTPFRYQLLNKPEVHLPAVLDASHSVIIHPNTYWGEWHRNFVLLSNFGSMIHQ' A
#
# COMPACT_ATOMS: atom_id res chain seq x y z
N MET A 1 -15.87 26.39 -12.45
CA MET A 1 -15.61 25.04 -13.00
C MET A 1 -16.95 24.40 -13.32
N ASN A 2 -17.17 23.95 -14.56
CA ASN A 2 -18.48 23.42 -14.99
C ASN A 2 -18.68 22.00 -14.43
N THR A 3 -19.66 21.83 -13.53
CA THR A 3 -19.97 20.56 -12.84
C THR A 3 -20.24 19.41 -13.81
N LYS A 4 -20.83 19.69 -14.98
CA LYS A 4 -21.07 18.69 -16.03
C LYS A 4 -19.77 18.14 -16.62
N GLN A 5 -18.78 19.02 -16.84
CA GLN A 5 -17.48 18.62 -17.36
C GLN A 5 -16.65 17.85 -16.31
N ALA A 6 -16.81 18.19 -15.03
CA ALA A 6 -16.16 17.47 -13.94
C ALA A 6 -16.69 16.03 -13.82
N LEU A 7 -18.01 15.84 -13.87
CA LEU A 7 -18.64 14.52 -13.83
C LEU A 7 -18.19 13.65 -15.00
N GLN A 8 -18.17 14.21 -16.21
CA GLN A 8 -17.75 13.46 -17.39
C GLN A 8 -16.27 13.05 -17.36
N LYS A 9 -15.40 13.88 -16.77
CA LYS A 9 -14.00 13.51 -16.52
C LYS A 9 -13.89 12.37 -15.50
N ILE A 10 -14.69 12.40 -14.42
CA ILE A 10 -14.72 11.34 -13.41
C ILE A 10 -15.18 10.02 -14.03
N GLU A 11 -16.28 10.03 -14.78
CA GLU A 11 -16.82 8.83 -15.44
C GLU A 11 -15.81 8.20 -16.41
N ASN A 12 -15.12 9.03 -17.20
CA ASN A 12 -14.10 8.54 -18.13
C ASN A 12 -12.91 7.92 -17.39
N SER A 13 -12.44 8.54 -16.32
CA SER A 13 -11.39 7.97 -15.48
C SER A 13 -11.82 6.65 -14.84
N LEU A 14 -13.06 6.54 -14.36
CA LEU A 14 -13.60 5.32 -13.79
C LEU A 14 -13.66 4.18 -14.81
N LYS A 15 -13.99 4.44 -16.09
CA LYS A 15 -13.97 3.41 -17.15
C LYS A 15 -12.57 2.83 -17.36
N VAL A 16 -11.54 3.69 -17.36
CA VAL A 16 -10.14 3.26 -17.49
C VAL A 16 -9.71 2.45 -16.26
N ILE A 17 -9.99 2.96 -15.06
CA ILE A 17 -9.67 2.30 -13.79
C ILE A 17 -10.36 0.92 -13.71
N ASN A 18 -11.63 0.81 -14.08
CA ASN A 18 -12.37 -0.45 -14.04
C ASN A 18 -11.81 -1.50 -15.00
N THR A 19 -11.28 -1.08 -16.16
CA THR A 19 -10.65 -2.00 -17.11
C THR A 19 -9.32 -2.54 -16.57
N LEU A 20 -8.59 -1.71 -15.84
CA LEU A 20 -7.31 -2.04 -15.22
C LEU A 20 -7.47 -2.60 -13.80
N ALA A 21 -8.69 -2.66 -13.28
CA ALA A 21 -8.96 -3.21 -11.96
C ALA A 21 -8.58 -4.70 -11.99
N TYR A 22 -7.74 -5.10 -11.03
CA TYR A 22 -7.39 -6.50 -10.83
C TYR A 22 -8.67 -7.34 -10.73
N ARG A 23 -8.85 -8.25 -11.69
CA ARG A 23 -10.01 -9.17 -11.74
C ARG A 23 -10.04 -10.10 -10.51
N ASN A 24 -8.87 -10.46 -10.01
CA ASN A 24 -8.70 -11.22 -8.78
C ASN A 24 -8.31 -10.29 -7.63
N ARG A 25 -9.22 -10.14 -6.67
CA ARG A 25 -8.98 -9.40 -5.43
C ARG A 25 -8.52 -10.39 -4.36
N ILE A 26 -7.22 -10.44 -4.13
CA ILE A 26 -6.67 -11.18 -3.00
C ILE A 26 -6.64 -10.23 -1.80
N ALA A 27 -7.16 -10.66 -0.67
CA ALA A 27 -7.06 -9.89 0.56
C ALA A 27 -5.58 -9.76 0.94
N LEU A 28 -5.11 -8.53 1.09
CA LEU A 28 -3.76 -8.28 1.57
C LEU A 28 -3.66 -8.76 3.02
N THR A 29 -2.58 -9.44 3.37
CA THR A 29 -2.27 -9.75 4.75
C THR A 29 -1.85 -8.47 5.48
N PRO A 30 -1.99 -8.42 6.82
CA PRO A 30 -1.42 -7.35 7.62
C PRO A 30 0.09 -7.19 7.36
N PHE A 31 0.57 -5.97 7.44
CA PHE A 31 1.98 -5.63 7.27
C PHE A 31 2.60 -5.37 8.63
N ARG A 32 3.90 -5.62 8.73
CA ARG A 32 4.74 -5.15 9.84
C ARG A 32 5.34 -3.81 9.43
N TYR A 33 5.12 -2.80 10.27
CA TYR A 33 5.52 -1.42 10.08
C TYR A 33 6.55 -1.03 11.14
N GLN A 34 7.63 -0.38 10.70
CA GLN A 34 8.64 0.16 11.60
C GLN A 34 9.10 1.52 11.11
N LEU A 35 9.06 2.53 11.99
CA LEU A 35 9.63 3.85 11.72
C LEU A 35 11.15 3.81 11.79
N LEU A 36 11.78 4.56 10.89
CA LEU A 36 13.22 4.79 10.89
C LEU A 36 13.50 6.16 11.48
N ASN A 37 14.37 6.19 12.48
CA ASN A 37 14.72 7.42 13.19
C ASN A 37 15.65 8.34 12.38
N LYS A 38 16.24 7.84 11.29
CA LYS A 38 17.13 8.61 10.41
C LYS A 38 16.83 8.29 8.95
N PRO A 39 17.02 9.25 8.04
CA PRO A 39 16.77 9.02 6.64
C PRO A 39 17.76 8.01 6.02
N GLU A 40 19.00 7.99 6.51
CA GLU A 40 20.08 7.12 6.05
C GLU A 40 20.29 5.92 6.99
N VAL A 41 19.25 5.10 7.19
CA VAL A 41 19.45 3.81 7.84
C VAL A 41 19.79 2.79 6.76
N HIS A 42 21.02 2.27 6.78
CA HIS A 42 21.35 1.05 6.06
C HIS A 42 20.46 -0.07 6.62
N LEU A 43 19.48 -0.50 5.83
CA LEU A 43 18.65 -1.64 6.21
C LEU A 43 19.47 -2.92 6.06
N PRO A 44 19.60 -3.75 7.11
CA PRO A 44 20.20 -5.06 6.97
C PRO A 44 19.36 -5.91 6.01
N ALA A 45 19.99 -6.85 5.30
CA ALA A 45 19.31 -7.78 4.40
C ALA A 45 18.24 -8.62 5.13
N VAL A 46 18.41 -8.83 6.43
CA VAL A 46 17.42 -9.40 7.33
C VAL A 46 17.12 -8.35 8.39
N LEU A 47 15.91 -7.79 8.35
CA LEU A 47 15.46 -6.84 9.36
C LEU A 47 14.85 -7.60 10.54
N ASP A 48 15.33 -7.30 11.75
CA ASP A 48 14.66 -7.73 12.97
C ASP A 48 13.31 -7.02 13.12
N ALA A 49 12.23 -7.77 12.94
CA ALA A 49 10.86 -7.27 12.99
C ALA A 49 10.22 -7.38 14.39
N SER A 50 11.01 -7.67 15.43
CA SER A 50 10.52 -7.85 16.80
C SER A 50 9.84 -6.61 17.37
N HIS A 51 10.23 -5.42 16.92
CA HIS A 51 9.68 -4.14 17.35
C HIS A 51 8.68 -3.51 16.35
N SER A 52 8.27 -4.26 15.33
CA SER A 52 7.33 -3.74 14.33
C SER A 52 5.89 -3.70 14.85
N VAL A 53 5.16 -2.66 14.47
CA VAL A 53 3.72 -2.55 14.69
C VAL A 53 2.98 -3.26 13.56
N ILE A 54 1.88 -3.95 13.85
CA ILE A 54 1.04 -4.56 12.82
C ILE A 54 0.06 -3.52 12.29
N ILE A 55 0.04 -3.32 10.98
CA ILE A 55 -0.93 -2.47 10.29
C ILE A 55 -1.83 -3.32 9.39
N HIS A 56 -3.13 -3.03 9.41
CA HIS A 56 -4.11 -3.74 8.59
C HIS A 56 -4.31 -3.03 7.23
N PRO A 57 -4.67 -3.77 6.17
CA PRO A 57 -5.05 -3.15 4.90
C PRO A 57 -6.18 -2.14 5.10
N ASN A 58 -6.20 -1.09 4.28
CA ASN A 58 -7.21 -0.03 4.32
C ASN A 58 -7.32 0.73 5.67
N THR A 59 -6.28 0.67 6.49
CA THR A 59 -6.17 1.52 7.69
C THR A 59 -5.30 2.74 7.41
N TYR A 60 -5.47 3.79 8.20
CA TYR A 60 -4.60 4.97 8.15
C TYR A 60 -3.36 4.73 9.00
N TRP A 61 -2.18 4.87 8.41
CA TRP A 61 -0.89 4.65 9.04
C TRP A 61 0.18 5.52 8.36
N GLY A 62 1.35 5.62 9.00
CA GLY A 62 2.47 6.42 8.50
C GLY A 62 2.56 7.80 9.15
N GLU A 63 3.78 8.32 9.23
CA GLU A 63 4.08 9.67 9.72
C GLU A 63 4.66 10.52 8.60
N TRP A 64 4.26 11.79 8.56
CA TRP A 64 4.73 12.74 7.56
C TRP A 64 6.25 12.99 7.71
N HIS A 65 6.97 13.06 6.60
CA HIS A 65 8.43 13.26 6.54
C HIS A 65 9.28 12.24 7.32
N ARG A 66 8.77 11.03 7.59
CA ARG A 66 9.57 9.97 8.19
C ARG A 66 9.76 8.79 7.26
N ASN A 67 10.98 8.26 7.28
CA ASN A 67 11.28 7.01 6.59
C ASN A 67 10.76 5.83 7.42
N PHE A 68 10.36 4.77 6.74
CA PHE A 68 9.81 3.57 7.37
C PHE A 68 10.18 2.32 6.58
N VAL A 69 10.06 1.17 7.23
CA VAL A 69 10.09 -0.14 6.59
C VAL A 69 8.73 -0.79 6.71
N LEU A 70 8.33 -1.44 5.62
CA LEU A 70 7.14 -2.26 5.55
C LEU A 70 7.51 -3.68 5.16
N LEU A 71 7.15 -4.65 6.00
CA LEU A 71 7.36 -6.07 5.72
C LEU A 71 6.02 -6.77 5.61
N SER A 72 5.87 -7.62 4.60
CA SER A 72 4.72 -8.48 4.46
C SER A 72 5.11 -9.73 3.70
N ASN A 73 4.32 -10.79 3.88
CA ASN A 73 4.42 -11.96 3.04
C ASN A 73 3.43 -11.78 1.89
N PHE A 74 3.96 -11.45 0.71
CA PHE A 74 3.18 -11.55 -0.52
C PHE A 74 3.14 -13.02 -0.90
N GLY A 75 2.21 -13.75 -0.29
CA GLY A 75 2.03 -15.18 -0.56
C GLY A 75 2.03 -15.42 -2.06
N SER A 76 2.87 -16.36 -2.50
CA SER A 76 2.97 -16.76 -3.91
C SER A 76 1.58 -17.06 -4.44
N MET A 77 1.19 -16.40 -5.53
CA MET A 77 0.16 -16.91 -6.43
C MET A 77 0.64 -18.27 -6.95
N ILE A 78 0.33 -19.36 -6.24
CA ILE A 78 0.30 -20.68 -6.84
C ILE A 78 -1.08 -20.79 -7.47
N HIS A 79 -1.12 -20.72 -8.79
CA HIS A 79 -2.28 -21.15 -9.56
C HIS A 79 -2.59 -22.61 -9.17
N GLN A 80 -3.75 -22.83 -8.57
CA GLN A 80 -4.49 -24.10 -8.67
C GLN A 80 -5.72 -23.86 -9.53
#